data_AF-A0A976M9Z7-F1
#
_entry.id   AF-A0A976M9Z7-F1
#
_cell.length_a   1.000
_cell.length_b   1.000
_cell.length_c   1.000
_cell.angle_alpha   90.00
_cell.angle_beta   90.00
_cell.angle_gamma   90.00
#
_symmetry.space_group_name_H-M   'P 1'
#
loop_
_entity.id
_entity.type
_entity.pdbx_description
1 polymer ?
#
loop_
_entity_poly.entity_id
_entity_poly.type
_entity_poly.pdbx_seq_one_letter_code
_entity_poly.pdbx_strand_id
1 'polypeptide(L)'
;MNSDLYFERLCKDVYGYYGMLRNVDPKKHALVMLRSMGEFWTEKDVEKVFSERPEGQQFLNFSEFRRLAKSKWYEPTSEHQQESGAHNDDGYGNEIFMHSEDINRFKGAFDRVSEFYTGSKDPNMTIPLKVLYNMMTNQEQPMPKPVANYFMSKLKVYNNEVTSRSLLCLLGKREEVHNIM
;
A
#
# COMPACT_ATOMS: atom_id res chain seq x y z
N MET A 1 -6.53 -8.86 -21.54
CA MET A 1 -5.51 -8.61 -22.59
C MET A 1 -4.76 -7.29 -22.39
N ASN A 2 -5.42 -6.16 -22.09
CA ASN A 2 -4.74 -4.89 -21.82
C ASN A 2 -3.98 -4.81 -20.49
N SER A 3 -4.45 -5.53 -19.46
CA SER A 3 -3.82 -5.45 -18.14
C SER A 3 -2.48 -6.19 -18.05
N ASP A 4 -2.34 -7.34 -18.71
CA ASP A 4 -1.03 -8.00 -18.80
C ASP A 4 -0.01 -7.12 -19.54
N LEU A 5 -0.42 -6.40 -20.59
CA LEU A 5 0.47 -5.46 -21.29
C LEU A 5 0.88 -4.28 -20.41
N TYR A 6 -0.04 -3.74 -19.59
CA TYR A 6 0.26 -2.69 -18.64
C TYR A 6 1.22 -3.17 -17.55
N PHE A 7 0.95 -4.34 -16.96
CA PHE A 7 1.82 -4.98 -15.99
C PHE A 7 3.24 -5.19 -16.54
N GLU A 8 3.36 -5.73 -17.76
CA GLU A 8 4.66 -5.94 -18.40
C GLU A 8 5.41 -4.63 -18.64
N ARG A 9 4.70 -3.58 -19.07
CA ARG A 9 5.29 -2.25 -19.27
C ARG A 9 5.80 -1.67 -17.95
N LEU A 10 4.98 -1.70 -16.90
CA LEU A 10 5.35 -1.21 -15.58
C LEU A 10 6.55 -1.98 -15.01
N CYS A 11 6.58 -3.31 -15.19
CA CYS A 11 7.74 -4.13 -14.79
C CYS A 11 9.02 -3.67 -15.50
N LYS A 12 8.95 -3.40 -16.80
CA LYS A 12 10.11 -2.93 -17.58
C LYS A 12 10.56 -1.55 -17.15
N ASP A 13 9.64 -0.63 -16.90
CA ASP A 13 9.96 0.74 -16.49
C ASP A 13 10.63 0.76 -15.10
N VAL A 14 10.04 0.06 -14.12
CA VAL A 14 10.57 -0.04 -12.76
C VAL A 14 11.94 -0.75 -12.75
N TYR A 15 12.05 -1.89 -13.44
CA TYR A 15 13.31 -2.63 -13.48
C TYR A 15 14.39 -1.91 -14.29
N GLY A 16 14.01 -1.21 -15.37
CA GLY A 16 14.95 -0.43 -16.17
C GLY A 16 15.60 0.70 -15.37
N TYR A 17 14.82 1.37 -14.50
CA TYR A 17 15.33 2.45 -13.66
C TYR A 17 16.13 1.93 -12.45
N TYR A 18 15.51 1.07 -11.62
CA TYR A 18 16.11 0.63 -10.37
C TYR A 18 17.05 -0.57 -10.56
N GLY A 19 16.64 -1.53 -11.40
CA GLY A 19 17.30 -2.83 -11.55
C GLY A 19 18.74 -2.80 -12.05
N MET A 20 19.29 -1.63 -12.39
CA MET A 20 20.71 -1.43 -12.73
C MET A 20 21.58 -0.96 -11.55
N LEU A 21 20.99 -0.53 -10.44
CA LEU A 21 21.72 -0.08 -9.26
C LEU A 21 22.31 -1.28 -8.49
N ARG A 22 23.61 -1.20 -8.16
CA ARG A 22 24.35 -2.28 -7.48
C ARG A 22 25.09 -1.82 -6.21
N ASN A 23 25.14 -0.52 -5.95
CA ASN A 23 25.78 0.09 -4.78
C ASN A 23 24.79 0.29 -3.62
N VAL A 24 23.78 -0.57 -3.51
CA VAL A 24 22.68 -0.47 -2.55
C VAL A 24 22.44 -1.80 -1.87
N ASP A 25 21.86 -1.78 -0.66
CA ASP A 25 21.44 -3.00 0.02
C ASP A 25 20.43 -3.79 -0.85
N PRO A 26 20.69 -5.05 -1.19
CA PRO A 26 19.86 -5.77 -2.16
C PRO A 26 18.42 -6.02 -1.71
N LYS A 27 18.19 -6.21 -0.40
CA LYS A 27 16.86 -6.44 0.16
C LYS A 27 16.03 -5.16 0.14
N LYS A 28 16.60 -4.05 0.59
CA LYS A 28 15.96 -2.72 0.51
C LYS A 28 15.69 -2.33 -0.94
N HIS A 29 16.62 -2.64 -1.83
CA HIS A 29 16.46 -2.38 -3.25
C HIS A 29 15.30 -3.17 -3.86
N ALA A 30 15.21 -4.47 -3.60
CA ALA A 30 14.08 -5.29 -4.02
C ALA A 30 12.74 -4.79 -3.46
N LEU A 31 12.72 -4.37 -2.19
CA LEU A 31 11.52 -3.83 -1.56
C LEU A 31 11.03 -2.55 -2.26
N VAL A 32 11.94 -1.63 -2.59
CA VAL A 32 11.60 -0.40 -3.34
C VAL A 32 11.04 -0.73 -4.71
N MET A 33 11.68 -1.64 -5.44
CA MET A 33 11.21 -2.06 -6.77
C MET A 33 9.80 -2.68 -6.70
N LEU A 34 9.58 -3.59 -5.75
CA LEU A 34 8.28 -4.26 -5.60
C LEU A 34 7.17 -3.28 -5.16
N ARG A 35 7.47 -2.33 -4.26
CA ARG A 35 6.52 -1.27 -3.87
C ARG A 35 6.23 -0.28 -5.00
N SER A 36 7.18 -0.08 -5.92
CA SER A 36 6.98 0.78 -7.10
C SER A 36 5.97 0.19 -8.08
N MET A 37 5.61 -1.09 -7.95
CA MET A 37 4.51 -1.70 -8.69
C MET A 37 3.12 -1.32 -8.15
N GLY A 38 3.05 -0.61 -7.01
CA GLY A 38 1.81 -0.16 -6.39
C GLY A 38 1.22 -1.14 -5.37
N GLU A 39 1.81 -2.32 -5.20
CA GLU A 39 1.34 -3.35 -4.27
C GLU A 39 2.04 -3.29 -2.91
N PHE A 40 1.37 -3.79 -1.86
CA PHE A 40 1.92 -3.80 -0.51
C PHE A 40 2.93 -4.94 -0.29
N TRP A 41 4.19 -4.55 -0.02
CA TRP A 41 5.29 -5.46 0.33
C TRP A 41 5.91 -5.07 1.66
N THR A 42 6.18 -6.07 2.50
CA THR A 42 6.87 -5.91 3.79
C THR A 42 8.33 -6.36 3.71
N GLU A 43 9.17 -5.92 4.66
CA GLU A 43 10.54 -6.44 4.76
C GLU A 43 10.57 -7.97 4.98
N LYS A 44 9.62 -8.53 5.75
CA LYS A 44 9.51 -9.98 5.99
C LYS A 44 9.20 -10.76 4.70
N ASP A 45 8.34 -10.21 3.82
CA ASP A 45 8.07 -10.81 2.51
C ASP A 45 9.35 -10.94 1.70
N VAL A 46 10.18 -9.90 1.71
CA VAL A 46 11.46 -9.87 0.97
C VAL A 46 12.51 -10.74 1.64
N GLU A 47 12.59 -10.76 2.96
CA GLU A 47 13.53 -11.62 3.69
C GLU A 47 13.34 -13.09 3.36
N LYS A 48 12.08 -13.56 3.32
CA LYS A 48 11.75 -14.94 2.93
C LYS A 48 12.21 -15.27 1.51
N VAL A 49 12.05 -14.33 0.58
CA VAL A 49 12.51 -14.50 -0.81
C VAL A 49 14.03 -14.58 -0.88
N PHE A 50 14.74 -13.86 -0.02
CA PHE A 50 16.20 -13.78 -0.02
C PHE A 50 16.88 -14.87 0.82
N SER A 51 16.18 -15.51 1.76
CA SER A 51 16.74 -16.59 2.59
C SER A 51 17.05 -17.88 1.82
N GLU A 52 16.42 -18.07 0.66
CA GLU A 52 16.55 -19.28 -0.16
C GLU A 52 17.43 -19.07 -1.40
N ARG A 53 18.17 -17.95 -1.48
CA ARG A 53 18.92 -17.59 -2.69
C ARG A 53 20.27 -18.31 -2.78
N PRO A 54 20.65 -18.80 -3.98
CA PRO A 54 21.98 -19.35 -4.21
C PRO A 54 23.08 -18.33 -3.92
N GLU A 55 24.23 -18.83 -3.45
CA GLU A 55 25.43 -18.00 -3.25
C GLU A 55 25.81 -17.25 -4.53
N GLY A 56 26.23 -15.99 -4.38
CA GLY A 56 26.59 -15.10 -5.49
C GLY A 56 25.42 -14.37 -6.16
N GLN A 57 24.16 -14.75 -5.92
CA GLN A 57 22.99 -14.05 -6.48
C GLN A 57 22.38 -13.04 -5.51
N GLN A 58 23.11 -11.95 -5.29
CA GLN A 58 22.70 -10.92 -4.33
C GLN A 58 21.49 -10.10 -4.77
N PHE A 59 21.27 -9.87 -6.08
CA PHE A 59 20.19 -9.03 -6.60
C PHE A 59 19.16 -9.85 -7.39
N LEU A 60 17.92 -9.37 -7.44
CA LEU A 60 16.87 -9.93 -8.31
C LEU A 60 17.19 -9.63 -9.78
N ASN A 61 17.20 -10.67 -10.62
CA ASN A 61 17.14 -10.48 -12.07
C ASN A 61 15.72 -10.09 -12.50
N PHE A 62 15.56 -9.65 -13.76
CA PHE A 62 14.26 -9.17 -14.27
C PHE A 62 13.16 -10.23 -14.13
N SER A 63 13.45 -11.47 -14.49
CA SER A 63 12.49 -12.58 -14.43
C SER A 63 12.03 -12.86 -13.00
N GLU A 64 12.95 -12.80 -12.03
CA GLU A 64 12.64 -12.97 -10.62
C GLU A 64 11.77 -11.84 -10.09
N PHE A 65 12.16 -10.60 -10.38
CA PHE A 65 11.38 -9.41 -10.00
C PHE A 65 9.96 -9.47 -10.58
N ARG A 66 9.82 -9.73 -11.88
CA ARG A 66 8.54 -9.84 -12.57
C ARG A 66 7.66 -10.91 -11.94
N ARG A 67 8.21 -12.09 -11.66
CA ARG A 67 7.47 -13.20 -11.03
C ARG A 67 6.95 -12.83 -9.64
N LEU A 68 7.79 -12.18 -8.83
CA LEU A 68 7.40 -11.71 -7.50
C LEU A 68 6.33 -10.61 -7.59
N ALA A 69 6.53 -9.60 -8.44
CA ALA A 69 5.54 -8.55 -8.66
C ALA A 69 4.17 -9.12 -9.06
N LYS A 70 4.15 -10.11 -9.99
CA LYS A 70 2.90 -10.75 -10.43
C LYS A 70 2.19 -11.50 -9.31
N SER A 71 2.91 -12.04 -8.31
CA SER A 71 2.28 -12.83 -7.24
C SER A 71 1.39 -12.02 -6.30
N LYS A 72 1.54 -10.69 -6.28
CA LYS A 72 0.66 -9.78 -5.54
C LYS A 72 -0.07 -8.79 -6.44
N TRP A 73 0.01 -8.96 -7.77
CA TRP A 73 -0.58 -8.01 -8.70
C TRP A 73 -2.10 -8.03 -8.62
N TYR A 74 -2.69 -6.90 -8.25
CA TYR A 74 -4.12 -6.74 -8.19
C TYR A 74 -4.66 -6.02 -9.42
N GLU A 75 -5.56 -6.69 -10.13
CA GLU A 75 -6.41 -6.09 -11.14
C GLU A 75 -7.80 -5.88 -10.54
N PRO A 76 -8.28 -4.64 -10.43
CA PRO A 76 -9.70 -4.41 -10.24
C PRO A 76 -10.44 -5.02 -11.43
N THR A 77 -11.29 -6.00 -11.21
CA THR A 77 -12.12 -6.56 -12.27
C THR A 77 -13.15 -5.51 -12.67
N SER A 78 -12.94 -4.86 -13.81
CA SER A 78 -13.92 -3.98 -14.45
C SER A 78 -15.20 -4.70 -14.93
N GLU A 79 -15.36 -6.00 -14.63
CA GLU A 79 -16.50 -6.85 -15.03
C GLU A 79 -17.43 -7.23 -13.85
N HIS A 80 -17.54 -6.40 -12.81
CA HIS A 80 -18.55 -6.60 -11.76
C HIS A 80 -19.54 -5.43 -11.68
N GLN A 81 -20.15 -5.11 -12.83
CA GLN A 81 -21.56 -4.75 -12.79
C GLN A 81 -22.34 -6.04 -12.58
N GLN A 82 -23.04 -6.12 -11.44
CA GLN A 82 -24.00 -7.14 -11.01
C GLN A 82 -23.48 -8.21 -10.03
N GLU A 83 -24.14 -8.17 -8.88
CA GLU A 83 -24.35 -9.23 -7.89
C GLU A 83 -23.27 -9.45 -6.82
N SER A 84 -23.48 -8.78 -5.68
CA SER A 84 -23.23 -9.30 -4.32
C SER A 84 -21.78 -9.53 -3.86
N GLY A 85 -20.82 -8.75 -4.37
CA GLY A 85 -19.54 -8.53 -3.70
C GLY A 85 -19.56 -7.18 -2.96
N ALA A 86 -19.09 -7.12 -1.71
CA ALA A 86 -18.99 -5.86 -0.97
C ALA A 86 -18.18 -4.82 -1.75
N HIS A 87 -18.89 -3.87 -2.39
CA HIS A 87 -18.29 -2.72 -3.05
C HIS A 87 -17.59 -1.92 -1.94
N ASN A 88 -16.26 -1.82 -1.99
CA ASN A 88 -15.54 -0.92 -1.09
C ASN A 88 -15.68 0.48 -1.65
N ASP A 89 -16.86 1.02 -1.44
CA ASP A 89 -17.22 2.37 -1.78
C ASP A 89 -16.69 3.31 -0.70
N ASP A 90 -16.20 4.47 -1.13
CA ASP A 90 -15.89 5.52 -0.18
C ASP A 90 -17.15 5.95 0.55
N GLY A 91 -18.36 5.84 0.00
CA GLY A 91 -19.64 6.30 0.55
C GLY A 91 -20.28 7.40 -0.31
N TYR A 92 -19.61 7.77 -1.40
CA TYR A 92 -20.05 8.71 -2.44
C TYR A 92 -20.05 8.07 -3.84
N GLY A 93 -19.84 6.76 -3.96
CA GLY A 93 -19.75 6.05 -5.22
C GLY A 93 -18.32 5.90 -5.78
N ASN A 94 -17.27 6.35 -5.08
CA ASN A 94 -15.89 6.17 -5.55
C ASN A 94 -15.28 4.87 -5.03
N GLU A 95 -14.62 4.14 -5.92
CA GLU A 95 -13.95 2.90 -5.59
C GLU A 95 -12.67 3.12 -4.76
N ILE A 96 -12.53 2.39 -3.65
CA ILE A 96 -11.28 2.27 -2.90
C ILE A 96 -10.49 1.12 -3.52
N PHE A 97 -9.38 1.43 -4.18
CA PHE A 97 -8.51 0.46 -4.86
C PHE A 97 -7.66 -0.37 -3.89
N MET A 98 -8.31 -1.19 -3.07
CA MET A 98 -7.68 -2.11 -2.11
C MET A 98 -8.52 -3.38 -1.97
N HIS A 99 -7.88 -4.51 -1.66
CA HIS A 99 -8.60 -5.75 -1.39
C HIS A 99 -9.52 -5.63 -0.16
N SER A 100 -10.69 -6.25 -0.23
CA SER A 100 -11.66 -6.26 0.90
C SER A 100 -11.06 -6.83 2.18
N GLU A 101 -10.18 -7.83 2.09
CA GLU A 101 -9.47 -8.39 3.24
C GLU A 101 -8.57 -7.34 3.92
N ASP A 102 -7.84 -6.55 3.14
CA ASP A 102 -6.96 -5.50 3.66
C ASP A 102 -7.76 -4.35 4.29
N ILE A 103 -8.89 -3.99 3.67
CA ILE A 103 -9.82 -2.99 4.23
C ILE A 103 -10.40 -3.47 5.55
N ASN A 104 -10.83 -4.72 5.64
CA ASN A 104 -11.37 -5.29 6.87
C ASN A 104 -10.32 -5.39 7.97
N ARG A 105 -9.09 -5.80 7.63
CA ARG A 105 -7.95 -5.80 8.56
C ARG A 105 -7.62 -4.38 9.05
N PHE A 106 -7.61 -3.41 8.15
CA PHE A 106 -7.37 -2.00 8.48
C PHE A 106 -8.44 -1.47 9.42
N LYS A 107 -9.73 -1.64 9.09
CA LYS A 107 -10.85 -1.21 9.94
C LYS A 107 -10.77 -1.86 11.32
N GLY A 108 -10.57 -3.17 11.39
CA GLY A 108 -10.43 -3.87 12.67
C GLY A 108 -9.21 -3.45 13.49
N ALA A 109 -8.11 -3.00 12.86
CA ALA A 109 -6.98 -2.40 13.57
C ALA A 109 -7.30 -0.98 14.05
N PHE A 110 -7.93 -0.17 13.20
CA PHE A 110 -8.36 1.19 13.52
C PHE A 110 -9.33 1.22 14.70
N ASP A 111 -10.36 0.37 14.68
CA ASP A 111 -11.40 0.34 15.70
C ASP A 111 -10.82 -0.02 17.08
N ARG A 112 -9.90 -0.99 17.12
CA ARG A 112 -9.19 -1.36 18.36
C ARG A 112 -8.39 -0.20 18.94
N VAL A 113 -7.73 0.59 18.10
CA VAL A 113 -6.97 1.76 18.56
C VAL A 113 -7.92 2.87 19.00
N SER A 114 -8.97 3.16 18.22
CA SER A 114 -9.98 4.15 18.58
C SER A 114 -10.61 3.83 19.92
N GLU A 115 -11.06 2.59 20.13
CA GLU A 115 -11.62 2.13 21.41
C GLU A 115 -10.63 2.32 22.56
N PHE A 116 -9.35 1.97 22.37
CA PHE A 116 -8.33 2.13 23.40
C PHE A 116 -8.13 3.60 23.84
N TYR A 117 -8.13 4.55 22.89
CA TYR A 117 -7.85 5.96 23.18
C TYR A 117 -9.09 6.78 23.54
N THR A 118 -10.27 6.39 23.07
CA THR A 118 -11.52 7.14 23.29
C THR A 118 -12.42 6.50 24.35
N GLY A 119 -12.23 5.20 24.64
CA GLY A 119 -13.13 4.42 25.50
C GLY A 119 -14.52 4.19 24.90
N SER A 120 -14.76 4.60 23.65
CA SER A 120 -16.05 4.52 22.98
C SER A 120 -16.08 3.40 21.93
N LYS A 121 -17.27 2.79 21.78
CA LYS A 121 -17.62 1.85 20.69
C LYS A 121 -18.62 2.47 19.72
N ASP A 122 -18.69 3.80 19.67
CA ASP A 122 -19.61 4.51 18.79
C ASP A 122 -19.32 4.17 17.32
N PRO A 123 -20.34 4.20 16.45
CA PRO A 123 -20.16 3.96 15.01
C PRO A 123 -19.24 5.00 14.34
N ASN A 124 -19.04 6.17 14.94
CA ASN A 124 -18.19 7.24 14.43
C ASN A 124 -16.82 7.25 15.11
N MET A 125 -16.15 6.11 15.12
CA MET A 125 -14.81 5.97 15.71
C MET A 125 -13.80 6.91 15.04
N THR A 126 -13.03 7.62 15.86
CA THR A 126 -11.98 8.53 15.44
C THR A 126 -10.67 8.27 16.16
N ILE A 127 -9.56 8.65 15.52
CA ILE A 127 -8.24 8.66 16.14
C ILE A 127 -7.69 10.09 16.12
N PRO A 128 -7.19 10.61 17.25
CA PRO A 128 -6.49 11.89 17.28
C PRO A 128 -5.23 11.87 16.40
N LEU A 129 -4.97 12.95 15.66
CA LEU A 129 -3.82 13.04 14.75
C LEU A 129 -2.48 12.77 15.42
N LYS A 130 -2.32 13.20 16.68
CA LYS A 130 -1.10 12.94 17.46
C LYS A 130 -0.88 11.45 17.70
N VAL A 131 -1.95 10.71 17.96
CA VAL A 131 -1.91 9.26 18.14
C VAL A 131 -1.58 8.59 16.82
N LEU A 132 -2.25 8.97 15.73
CA LEU A 132 -1.96 8.44 14.39
C LEU A 132 -0.50 8.67 13.99
N TYR A 133 0.00 9.90 14.14
CA TYR A 133 1.40 10.22 13.86
C TYR A 133 2.37 9.37 14.69
N ASN A 134 2.11 9.25 16.00
CA ASN A 134 2.93 8.45 16.90
C ASN A 134 2.97 6.97 16.48
N MET A 135 1.83 6.40 16.10
CA MET A 135 1.75 5.02 15.60
C MET A 135 2.59 4.84 14.33
N MET A 136 2.46 5.75 13.37
CA MET A 136 3.21 5.67 12.12
C MET A 136 4.72 5.80 12.32
N THR A 137 5.18 6.61 13.27
CA THR A 137 6.62 6.92 13.41
C THR A 137 7.36 6.09 14.44
N ASN A 138 6.68 5.31 15.29
CA ASN A 138 7.32 4.63 16.42
C ASN A 138 7.02 3.13 16.57
N GLN A 139 6.17 2.53 15.72
CA GLN A 139 5.81 1.12 15.83
C GLN A 139 6.42 0.27 14.71
N GLU A 140 6.88 -0.94 15.06
CA GLU A 140 7.42 -2.02 14.21
C GLU A 140 8.35 -1.56 13.05
N GLN A 141 7.75 -1.11 11.94
CA GLN A 141 8.42 -0.55 10.77
C GLN A 141 8.11 0.95 10.70
N PRO A 142 8.79 1.80 11.50
CA PRO A 142 8.44 3.19 11.63
C PRO A 142 8.64 3.93 10.30
N MET A 143 7.61 4.66 9.90
CA MET A 143 7.67 5.59 8.79
C MET A 143 8.64 6.73 9.14
N PRO A 144 9.56 7.11 8.24
CA PRO A 144 10.40 8.28 8.44
C PRO A 144 9.55 9.53 8.70
N LYS A 145 9.90 10.30 9.74
CA LYS A 145 9.14 11.50 10.16
C LYS A 145 8.81 12.46 9.01
N PRO A 146 9.70 12.76 8.05
CA PRO A 146 9.35 13.61 6.90
C PRO A 146 8.22 13.03 6.03
N VAL A 147 8.22 11.71 5.81
CA VAL A 147 7.18 11.00 5.04
C VAL A 147 5.86 11.00 5.82
N ALA A 148 5.92 10.75 7.13
CA ALA A 148 4.74 10.84 8.00
C ALA A 148 4.15 12.25 8.00
N ASN A 149 4.98 13.29 8.11
CA ASN A 149 4.51 14.68 8.03
C ASN A 149 3.84 14.99 6.69
N TYR A 150 4.43 14.52 5.59
CA TYR A 150 3.83 14.66 4.27
C TYR A 150 2.47 13.95 4.20
N PHE A 151 2.39 12.70 4.65
CA PHE A 151 1.13 11.95 4.70
C PHE A 151 0.06 12.69 5.53
N MET A 152 0.41 13.14 6.73
CA MET A 152 -0.51 13.87 7.61
C MET A 152 -1.02 15.16 6.97
N SER A 153 -0.19 15.85 6.18
CA SER A 153 -0.59 17.08 5.48
C SER A 153 -1.65 16.86 4.39
N LYS A 154 -1.85 15.62 3.92
CA LYS A 154 -2.84 15.27 2.91
C LYS A 154 -4.19 14.86 3.51
N LEU A 155 -4.27 14.69 4.82
CA LEU A 155 -5.50 14.29 5.50
C LEU A 155 -6.50 15.46 5.52
N LYS A 156 -7.76 15.16 5.22
CA LYS A 156 -8.88 16.04 5.51
C LYS A 156 -9.29 15.78 6.97
N VAL A 157 -9.00 16.73 7.84
CA VAL A 157 -9.12 16.56 9.30
C VAL A 157 -10.24 17.45 9.85
N TYR A 158 -10.96 16.95 10.86
CA TYR A 158 -11.95 17.70 11.61
C TYR A 158 -11.66 17.50 13.10
N ASN A 159 -11.67 18.57 13.90
CA ASN A 159 -11.34 18.53 15.33
C ASN A 159 -9.99 17.85 15.69
N ASN A 160 -8.99 17.92 14.81
CA ASN A 160 -7.70 17.21 14.97
C ASN A 160 -7.84 15.68 15.11
N GLU A 161 -8.87 15.13 14.49
CA GLU A 161 -9.19 13.71 14.46
C GLU A 161 -9.46 13.25 13.03
N VAL A 162 -9.34 11.94 12.83
CA VAL A 162 -9.62 11.27 11.55
C VAL A 162 -10.41 10.00 11.75
N THR A 163 -11.22 9.66 10.75
CA THR A 163 -11.96 8.41 10.67
C THR A 163 -11.22 7.39 9.82
N SER A 164 -11.52 6.10 10.03
CA SER A 164 -11.01 5.00 9.19
C SER A 164 -11.29 5.24 7.71
N ARG A 165 -12.49 5.71 7.39
CA ARG A 165 -12.92 6.10 6.03
C ARG A 165 -11.98 7.13 5.41
N SER A 166 -11.68 8.22 6.13
CA SER A 166 -10.84 9.30 5.60
C SER A 166 -9.43 8.82 5.28
N LEU A 167 -8.90 7.90 6.08
CA LEU A 167 -7.60 7.27 5.83
C LEU A 167 -7.65 6.32 4.64
N LEU A 168 -8.67 5.46 4.54
CA LEU A 168 -8.84 4.56 3.41
C LEU A 168 -9.02 5.31 2.09
N CYS A 169 -9.74 6.43 2.11
CA CYS A 169 -9.88 7.30 0.93
C CYS A 169 -8.55 7.95 0.51
N LEU A 170 -7.62 8.17 1.44
CA LEU A 170 -6.30 8.70 1.11
C LEU A 170 -5.39 7.57 0.57
N LEU A 171 -5.42 6.40 1.21
CA LEU A 171 -4.58 5.25 0.87
C LEU A 171 -4.99 4.58 -0.44
N GLY A 172 -6.29 4.46 -0.69
CA GLY A 172 -6.85 3.85 -1.89
C GLY A 172 -6.86 4.77 -3.12
N LYS A 173 -6.41 6.02 -2.99
CA LYS A 173 -6.23 6.91 -4.15
C LYS A 173 -5.06 6.40 -4.98
N ARG A 174 -5.35 5.83 -6.15
CA ARG A 174 -4.40 5.86 -7.25
C ARG A 174 -4.40 7.28 -7.79
N GLU A 175 -3.25 7.95 -7.78
CA GLU A 175 -3.12 9.17 -8.57
C GLU A 175 -3.42 8.77 -10.01
N GLU A 176 -4.47 9.35 -10.62
CA GLU A 176 -4.64 9.26 -12.06
C GLU A 176 -3.37 9.87 -12.66
N VAL A 177 -2.50 9.02 -13.19
CA VAL A 177 -1.46 9.49 -14.09
C VAL A 177 -2.22 9.98 -15.30
N HIS A 178 -2.61 11.26 -15.29
CA HIS A 178 -3.13 11.92 -16.46
C HIS A 178 -2.13 11.63 -17.57
N ASN A 179 -2.59 10.92 -18.61
CA ASN A 179 -1.84 10.79 -19.85
C ASN A 179 -1.55 12.23 -20.29
N ILE A 180 -0.31 12.67 -20.07
CA ILE A 180 0.23 13.81 -20.79
C ILE A 180 0.32 13.31 -22.23
N MET A 181 -0.75 13.56 -22.99
CA MET A 181 -0.74 13.51 -24.44
C MET A 181 0.18 14.60 -24.98
#